data_AF-A0AAW2IR86-F1
#
_entry.id   AF-A0AAW2IR86-F1
#
_cell.length_a   1.000
_cell.length_b   1.000
_cell.length_c   1.000
_cell.angle_alpha   90.00
_cell.angle_beta   90.00
_cell.angle_gamma   90.00
#
_symmetry.space_group_name_H-M   'P 1'
#
loop_
_entity.id
_entity.type
_entity.pdbx_description
1 polymer ?
#
loop_
_entity_poly.entity_id
_entity_poly.type
_entity_poly.pdbx_seq_one_letter_code
_entity_poly.pdbx_strand_id
1 'polypeptide(L)'
;MAAAAVPTTNNNTAPHHVGSSSITSFYTDNDKKEPMKIPPKHLNIVWGGDSRYWKVPDDEGSSAKLKQVCWLEVTGSVKDTHADRQYEVGFHVSFTPDAFGWGGSPLYIMVKRGKDGKSVWKRNC
;
A
#
# COMPACT_ATOMS: atom_id res chain seq x y z
N MET A 1 40.94 23.69 11.57
CA MET A 1 39.50 23.99 11.42
C MET A 1 38.87 22.82 10.69
N ALA A 2 37.95 22.09 11.32
CA ALA A 2 37.33 20.90 10.74
C ALA A 2 36.18 21.31 9.80
N ALA A 3 36.18 20.79 8.58
CA ALA A 3 35.06 20.92 7.66
C ALA A 3 33.91 20.04 8.17
N ALA A 4 32.77 20.67 8.51
CA ALA A 4 31.56 19.95 8.83
C ALA A 4 31.01 19.31 7.54
N ALA A 5 30.80 18.00 7.58
CA ALA A 5 30.15 17.27 6.50
C ALA A 5 28.70 17.78 6.35
N VAL A 6 28.37 18.20 5.12
CA VAL A 6 27.01 18.55 4.72
C VAL A 6 26.13 17.29 4.83
N PRO A 7 25.01 17.30 5.56
CA PRO A 7 24.12 16.16 5.61
C PRO A 7 23.48 15.98 4.23
N THR A 8 23.86 14.90 3.53
CA THR A 8 23.18 14.46 2.31
C THR A 8 21.77 14.02 2.68
N THR A 9 20.82 14.95 2.57
CA THR A 9 19.41 14.64 2.47
C THR A 9 19.19 14.01 1.09
N ASN A 10 19.03 12.70 1.09
CA ASN A 10 18.55 11.89 -0.02
C ASN A 10 17.09 12.28 -0.31
N ASN A 11 16.92 13.41 -1.00
CA ASN A 11 15.66 13.91 -1.53
C ASN A 11 15.18 12.98 -2.65
N ASN A 12 14.52 11.90 -2.29
CA ASN A 12 13.85 11.05 -3.26
C ASN A 12 12.69 11.87 -3.88
N THR A 13 12.94 12.49 -5.03
CA THR A 13 12.11 13.55 -5.65
C THR A 13 10.88 13.00 -6.39
N ALA A 14 10.58 11.71 -6.25
CA ALA A 14 9.43 11.10 -6.91
C ALA A 14 8.14 11.44 -6.13
N PRO A 15 7.10 11.99 -6.79
CA PRO A 15 5.84 12.27 -6.11
C PRO A 15 5.16 10.97 -5.64
N HIS A 16 5.40 9.86 -6.33
CA HIS A 16 4.85 8.55 -5.97
C HIS A 16 5.69 7.87 -4.90
N HIS A 17 5.04 7.21 -3.95
CA HIS A 17 5.70 6.27 -3.06
C HIS A 17 5.83 4.92 -3.78
N VAL A 18 7.05 4.43 -3.91
CA VAL A 18 7.34 3.13 -4.52
C VAL A 18 7.57 2.13 -3.39
N GLY A 19 6.67 1.15 -3.31
CA GLY A 19 6.78 0.09 -2.33
C GLY A 19 7.91 -0.87 -2.67
N SER A 20 8.54 -1.45 -1.64
CA SER A 20 9.50 -2.54 -1.86
C SER A 20 8.82 -3.71 -2.58
N SER A 21 9.23 -4.00 -3.81
CA SER A 21 8.64 -5.03 -4.67
C SER A 21 9.00 -6.47 -4.25
N SER A 22 9.46 -6.64 -3.02
CA SER A 22 10.06 -7.87 -2.50
C SER A 22 9.22 -8.50 -1.40
N ILE A 23 7.91 -8.23 -1.36
CA ILE A 23 7.00 -9.00 -0.51
C ILE A 23 6.97 -10.44 -1.02
N THR A 24 7.78 -11.28 -0.42
CA THR A 24 7.64 -12.74 -0.48
C THR A 24 6.51 -13.12 0.47
N SER A 25 5.66 -14.07 0.08
CA SER A 25 4.66 -14.61 0.99
C SER A 25 5.38 -15.26 2.18
N PHE A 26 5.46 -14.59 3.33
CA PHE A 26 5.87 -15.23 4.57
C PHE A 26 4.73 -16.17 4.97
N TYR A 27 4.89 -17.46 4.69
CA TYR A 27 4.07 -18.46 5.34
C TYR A 27 4.25 -18.27 6.84
N THR A 28 3.18 -17.89 7.54
CA THR A 28 3.14 -18.15 8.98
C THR A 28 3.18 -19.65 9.13
N ASP A 29 4.13 -20.11 9.94
CA ASP A 29 4.28 -21.49 10.37
C ASP A 29 2.91 -22.09 10.74
N ASN A 30 2.79 -23.40 10.54
CA ASN A 30 1.57 -24.16 10.76
C ASN A 30 0.92 -23.77 12.11
N ASP A 31 -0.41 -23.74 12.14
CA ASP A 31 -1.30 -23.51 13.29
C ASP A 31 -1.77 -22.08 13.63
N LYS A 32 -1.25 -21.01 13.02
CA LYS A 32 -1.84 -19.65 13.18
C LYS A 32 -2.47 -19.14 11.88
N LYS A 33 -3.81 -19.13 11.83
CA LYS A 33 -4.67 -18.52 10.79
C LYS A 33 -4.60 -16.98 10.78
N GLU A 34 -3.45 -16.36 11.05
CA GLU A 34 -3.34 -14.91 10.93
C GLU A 34 -3.28 -14.54 9.43
N PRO A 35 -4.14 -13.62 8.96
CA PRO A 35 -4.05 -13.16 7.58
C PRO A 35 -2.72 -12.44 7.36
N MET A 36 -2.07 -12.70 6.22
CA MET A 36 -0.89 -11.97 5.79
C MET A 36 -1.21 -10.47 5.70
N LYS A 37 -0.49 -9.65 6.47
CA LYS A 37 -0.61 -8.19 6.43
C LYS A 37 0.51 -7.61 5.58
N ILE A 38 0.14 -6.71 4.67
CA ILE A 38 1.08 -5.95 3.84
C ILE A 38 1.08 -4.51 4.35
N PRO A 39 2.19 -4.03 4.96
CA PRO A 39 2.26 -2.66 5.42
C PRO A 39 2.30 -1.66 4.27
N PRO A 40 1.85 -0.42 4.50
CA PRO A 40 1.82 0.61 3.47
C PRO A 40 3.16 0.90 2.79
N LYS A 41 4.28 0.76 3.52
CA LYS A 41 5.61 1.00 2.95
C LYS A 41 5.99 0.06 1.80
N HIS A 42 5.34 -1.10 1.71
CA HIS A 42 5.55 -2.07 0.62
C HIS A 42 4.51 -1.96 -0.50
N LEU A 43 3.57 -1.02 -0.39
CA LEU A 43 2.59 -0.71 -1.43
C LEU A 43 3.08 0.47 -2.26
N ASN A 44 2.68 0.54 -3.52
CA ASN A 44 2.85 1.75 -4.33
C ASN A 44 1.65 2.66 -4.08
N ILE A 45 1.91 3.91 -3.76
CA ILE A 45 0.86 4.90 -3.44
C ILE A 45 1.04 6.10 -4.37
N VAL A 46 0.00 6.41 -5.16
CA VAL A 46 0.01 7.60 -6.02
C VAL A 46 0.10 8.84 -5.14
N TRP A 47 1.08 9.70 -5.44
CA TRP A 47 1.44 10.86 -4.63
C TRP A 47 1.90 10.54 -3.19
N GLY A 48 2.19 9.28 -2.88
CA GLY A 48 2.59 8.85 -1.54
C GLY A 48 3.90 9.46 -1.03
N GLY A 49 4.81 9.84 -1.94
CA GLY A 49 6.07 10.52 -1.62
C GLY A 49 5.88 12.02 -1.37
N ASP A 50 4.72 12.57 -1.73
CA ASP A 50 4.39 13.97 -1.50
C ASP A 50 3.71 14.14 -0.14
N SER A 51 4.49 14.68 0.81
CA SER A 51 4.05 14.91 2.18
C SER A 51 2.88 15.90 2.31
N ARG A 52 2.53 16.64 1.25
CA ARG A 52 1.33 17.49 1.21
C ARG A 52 0.06 16.65 1.19
N TYR A 53 0.10 15.46 0.59
CA TYR A 53 -1.06 14.61 0.37
C TYR A 53 -1.08 13.40 1.29
N TRP A 54 0.08 12.76 1.47
CA TRP A 54 0.20 11.51 2.21
C TRP A 54 1.16 11.61 3.39
N LYS A 55 0.92 10.78 4.40
CA LYS A 55 1.91 10.37 5.39
C LYS A 55 2.01 8.86 5.32
N VAL A 56 3.04 8.35 4.65
CA VAL A 56 3.33 6.92 4.57
C VAL A 56 4.34 6.57 5.68
N PRO A 57 4.00 5.68 6.62
CA PRO A 57 4.91 5.27 7.68
C PRO A 57 5.98 4.29 7.18
N ASP A 58 7.17 4.34 7.78
CA ASP A 58 8.26 3.38 7.54
C ASP A 58 8.16 2.14 8.46
N ASP A 59 7.31 2.20 9.49
CA ASP A 59 7.07 1.08 10.41
C ASP A 59 6.02 0.10 9.89
N GLU A 60 6.03 -1.12 10.42
CA GLU A 60 5.16 -2.23 10.00
C GLU A 60 3.75 -2.15 10.63
N GLY A 61 3.55 -1.32 11.66
CA GLY A 61 2.33 -1.29 12.47
C GLY A 61 1.35 -0.17 12.11
N SER A 62 1.82 0.87 11.43
CA SER A 62 1.05 2.08 11.16
C SER A 62 0.33 2.06 9.81
N SER A 63 -0.82 2.73 9.76
CA SER A 63 -1.56 2.98 8.52
C SER A 63 -1.04 4.21 7.79
N ALA A 64 -1.05 4.20 6.46
CA ALA A 64 -0.82 5.40 5.66
C ALA A 64 -2.00 6.35 5.81
N LYS A 65 -1.71 7.64 6.04
CA LYS A 65 -2.75 8.67 6.23
C LYS A 65 -2.84 9.56 4.99
N LEU A 66 -3.99 9.55 4.34
CA LEU A 66 -4.39 10.53 3.35
C LEU A 66 -4.90 11.77 4.06
N LYS A 67 -4.41 12.97 3.69
CA LYS A 67 -4.75 14.22 4.38
C LYS A 67 -6.08 14.80 3.90
N GLN A 68 -6.08 15.55 2.79
CA GLN A 68 -7.27 16.19 2.22
C GLN A 68 -7.14 16.26 0.69
N VAL A 69 -7.31 15.13 0.02
CA VAL A 69 -7.42 15.04 -1.45
C VAL A 69 -8.41 13.95 -1.85
N CYS A 70 -8.91 14.03 -3.08
CA CYS A 70 -9.90 13.10 -3.62
C CYS A 70 -9.31 11.87 -4.34
N TRP A 71 -7.99 11.70 -4.38
CA TRP A 71 -7.36 10.60 -5.12
C TRP A 71 -6.79 9.53 -4.20
N LEU A 72 -7.43 8.36 -4.18
CA LEU A 72 -6.94 7.15 -3.53
C LEU A 72 -6.60 6.11 -4.60
N GLU A 73 -5.31 5.88 -4.83
CA GLU A 73 -4.84 4.80 -5.68
C GLU A 73 -3.63 4.13 -5.03
N VAL A 74 -3.79 2.86 -4.70
CA VAL A 74 -2.81 2.04 -4.01
C VAL A 74 -2.70 0.71 -4.75
N THR A 75 -1.47 0.31 -5.10
CA THR A 75 -1.20 -0.97 -5.76
C THR A 75 -0.12 -1.75 -5.02
N GLY A 76 -0.10 -3.06 -5.23
CA GLY A 76 0.90 -3.93 -4.63
C GLY A 76 0.97 -5.25 -5.38
N SER A 77 2.07 -5.96 -5.19
CA SER A 77 2.29 -7.28 -5.77
C SER A 77 2.96 -8.19 -4.75
N VAL A 78 2.46 -9.42 -4.64
CA VAL A 78 3.05 -10.47 -3.80
C VAL A 78 3.64 -11.53 -4.70
N LYS A 79 4.87 -11.96 -4.41
CA LYS A 79 5.55 -13.06 -5.13
C LYS A 79 5.30 -14.39 -4.41
N ASP A 80 5.60 -15.48 -5.11
CA ASP A 80 5.60 -16.85 -4.55
C ASP A 80 4.25 -17.37 -4.04
N THR A 81 3.14 -16.85 -4.59
CA THR A 81 1.80 -17.38 -4.33
C THR A 81 1.57 -18.75 -4.99
N HIS A 82 0.88 -19.66 -4.30
CA HIS A 82 0.59 -21.02 -4.76
C HIS A 82 -0.60 -21.09 -5.72
N ALA A 83 -0.37 -21.60 -6.93
CA ALA A 83 -1.35 -21.73 -8.03
C ALA A 83 -2.68 -22.40 -7.62
N ASP A 84 -2.61 -23.41 -6.77
CA ASP A 84 -3.70 -24.26 -6.30
C ASP A 84 -4.54 -23.63 -5.17
N ARG A 85 -4.11 -22.49 -4.60
CA ARG A 85 -4.82 -21.82 -3.50
C ARG A 85 -5.72 -20.68 -3.96
N GLN A 86 -6.79 -20.49 -3.21
CA GLN A 86 -7.65 -19.30 -3.28
C GLN A 86 -7.18 -18.29 -2.23
N TYR A 87 -7.23 -17.01 -2.59
CA TYR A 87 -6.81 -15.91 -1.73
C TYR A 87 -7.94 -14.92 -1.60
N GLU A 88 -8.20 -14.49 -0.37
CA GLU A 88 -9.00 -13.30 -0.11
C GLU A 88 -8.06 -12.09 0.00
N VAL A 89 -8.39 -11.03 -0.72
CA VAL A 89 -7.61 -9.79 -0.73
C VAL A 89 -8.54 -8.65 -0.33
N GLY A 90 -8.09 -7.84 0.61
CA GLY A 90 -8.82 -6.68 1.09
C GLY A 90 -7.87 -5.59 1.57
N PHE A 91 -8.40 -4.39 1.69
CA PHE A 91 -7.71 -3.25 2.28
C PHE A 91 -8.40 -2.90 3.60
N HIS A 92 -7.60 -2.66 4.64
CA HIS A 92 -8.12 -2.07 5.86
C HIS A 92 -8.12 -0.54 5.69
N VAL A 93 -9.30 0.05 5.61
CA VAL A 93 -9.50 1.49 5.44
C VAL A 93 -10.31 2.01 6.61
N SER A 94 -9.83 3.09 7.23
CA SER A 94 -10.51 3.80 8.30
C SER A 94 -10.60 5.28 7.98
N PHE A 95 -11.64 5.92 8.49
CA PHE A 95 -11.92 7.33 8.26
C PHE A 95 -11.67 8.12 9.55
N THR A 96 -11.12 9.33 9.40
CA THR A 96 -11.11 10.28 10.49
C THR A 96 -12.54 10.80 10.75
N PRO A 97 -12.84 11.30 11.95
CA PRO A 97 -14.20 11.78 12.28
C PRO A 97 -14.71 12.90 11.37
N ASP A 98 -13.81 13.64 10.74
CA ASP A 98 -14.04 14.75 9.82
C ASP A 98 -14.00 14.35 8.34
N ALA A 99 -13.88 13.06 8.01
CA ALA A 99 -13.84 12.60 6.62
C ALA A 99 -15.21 12.77 5.93
N PHE A 100 -15.20 13.26 4.68
CA PHE A 100 -16.39 13.45 3.85
C PHE A 100 -16.13 13.08 2.39
N GLY A 101 -17.19 12.96 1.57
CA GLY A 101 -17.07 12.69 0.12
C GLY A 101 -16.99 11.21 -0.29
N TRP A 102 -16.96 10.28 0.67
CA TRP A 102 -16.89 8.85 0.39
C TRP A 102 -18.24 8.21 0.05
N GLY A 103 -19.35 8.69 0.62
CA GLY A 103 -20.67 8.04 0.58
C GLY A 103 -21.32 7.85 -0.80
N GLY A 104 -20.74 8.42 -1.87
CA GLY A 104 -21.17 8.20 -3.26
C GLY A 104 -20.03 7.82 -4.20
N SER A 105 -18.81 7.65 -3.69
CA SER A 105 -17.62 7.39 -4.49
C SER A 105 -17.36 5.88 -4.55
N PRO A 106 -17.44 5.24 -5.72
CA PRO A 106 -17.25 3.79 -5.82
C PRO A 106 -15.79 3.40 -5.52
N LEU A 107 -15.59 2.38 -4.68
CA LEU A 107 -14.28 1.78 -4.48
C LEU A 107 -14.10 0.59 -5.41
N TYR A 108 -13.01 0.58 -6.17
CA TYR A 108 -12.66 -0.52 -7.05
C TYR A 108 -11.49 -1.29 -6.45
N ILE A 109 -11.69 -2.60 -6.25
CA ILE A 109 -10.60 -3.51 -5.93
C ILE A 109 -10.33 -4.35 -7.18
N MET A 110 -9.10 -4.28 -7.68
CA MET A 110 -8.65 -5.07 -8.82
C MET A 110 -7.56 -6.04 -8.38
N VAL A 111 -7.72 -7.30 -8.77
CA VAL A 111 -6.75 -8.36 -8.52
C VAL A 111 -6.38 -9.01 -9.83
N LYS A 112 -5.07 -9.16 -10.05
CA LYS A 112 -4.52 -9.88 -11.19
C LYS A 112 -3.56 -10.93 -10.68
N ARG A 113 -3.68 -12.15 -11.21
CA ARG A 113 -2.81 -13.27 -10.88
C ARG A 113 -1.87 -13.59 -12.04
N GLY A 114 -0.56 -13.55 -11.80
CA GLY A 114 0.43 -13.81 -12.85
C GLY A 114 0.48 -12.73 -13.92
N LYS A 115 1.37 -12.88 -14.92
CA LYS A 115 1.57 -11.88 -15.99
C LYS A 115 0.43 -11.86 -17.01
N ASP A 116 -0.13 -13.03 -17.32
CA ASP A 116 -1.16 -13.20 -18.36
C ASP A 116 -2.56 -13.46 -17.81
N GLY A 117 -2.73 -13.46 -16.48
CA GLY A 117 -4.03 -13.68 -15.87
C GLY A 117 -5.01 -12.54 -16.16
N LYS A 118 -6.29 -12.90 -16.28
CA LYS A 118 -7.39 -11.95 -16.38
C LYS A 118 -7.50 -11.15 -15.08
N SER A 119 -7.63 -9.83 -15.19
CA SER A 119 -7.95 -8.99 -14.05
C SER A 119 -9.39 -9.23 -13.61
N VAL A 120 -9.59 -9.54 -12.34
CA VAL A 120 -10.90 -9.57 -11.70
C VAL A 120 -11.04 -8.27 -10.92
N TRP A 121 -12.18 -7.60 -11.07
CA TRP A 121 -12.48 -6.39 -10.31
C TRP A 121 -13.84 -6.51 -9.64
N LYS A 122 -13.95 -5.89 -8.46
CA LYS A 122 -15.20 -5.75 -7.72
C LYS A 122 -15.39 -4.29 -7.36
N ARG A 123 -16.58 -3.77 -7.63
CA ARG A 123 -17.02 -2.45 -7.15
C ARG A 123 -17.65 -2.66 -5.77
N ASN A 124 -17.08 -2.05 -4.75
CA ASN A 124 -17.68 -1.96 -3.43
C ASN A 124 -18.55 -0.71 -3.35
N CYS A 125 -19.74 -0.88 -2.79
CA CYS A 125 -20.76 0.15 -2.59
C CYS A 125 -20.52 0.88 -1.27
#